data_AF-A0A0D2JCB8-F1
#
_entry.id   AF-A0A0D2JCB8-F1
#
_cell.length_a   1.000
_cell.length_b   1.000
_cell.length_c   1.000
_cell.angle_alpha   90.00
_cell.angle_beta   90.00
_cell.angle_gamma   90.00
#
_symmetry.space_group_name_H-M   'P 1'
#
loop_
_entity.id
_entity.type
_entity.pdbx_description
1 polymer ?
#
loop_
_entity_poly.entity_id
_entity_poly.type
_entity_poly.pdbx_seq_one_letter_code
_entity_poly.pdbx_strand_id
1 'polypeptide(L)'
;MASCRCFLELWTQRANGEGPAGDLVARELVGPDVPGGPEALAAQQSAFMSELFGDVVSMAGAVIIRRLVGIAHTADMDTISDDEARTACERRALRFGRHLLVDGRRTHQDIRSVVAAAQAARKADGLPA
;
A
#
# COMPACT_ATOMS: atom_id res chain seq x y z
N MET A 1 -24.14 -5.52 -16.40
CA MET A 1 -22.73 -5.18 -16.16
C MET A 1 -22.68 -3.80 -15.51
N ALA A 2 -22.88 -3.74 -14.19
CA ALA A 2 -22.77 -2.48 -13.45
C ALA A 2 -21.28 -2.17 -13.28
N SER A 3 -20.86 -1.03 -13.84
CA SER A 3 -19.49 -0.53 -13.86
C SER A 3 -18.84 -0.56 -12.48
N CYS A 4 -17.72 -1.26 -12.32
CA CYS A 4 -16.80 -1.05 -11.20
C CYS A 4 -16.19 0.34 -11.34
N ARG A 5 -16.90 1.36 -10.84
CA ARG A 5 -16.37 2.72 -10.75
C ARG A 5 -15.12 2.73 -9.87
N CYS A 6 -14.08 3.44 -10.29
CA CYS A 6 -12.88 3.62 -9.47
C CYS A 6 -13.26 4.36 -8.18
N PHE A 7 -12.62 4.03 -7.05
CA PHE A 7 -12.88 4.66 -5.74
C PHE A 7 -12.86 6.20 -5.82
N LEU A 8 -11.90 6.77 -6.55
CA LEU A 8 -11.79 8.22 -6.74
C LEU A 8 -12.98 8.81 -7.50
N GLU A 9 -13.50 8.11 -8.51
CA GLU A 9 -14.68 8.56 -9.25
C GLU A 9 -15.92 8.57 -8.37
N LEU A 10 -16.10 7.53 -7.54
CA LEU A 10 -17.19 7.47 -6.57
C LEU A 10 -17.06 8.60 -5.55
N TRP A 11 -15.86 8.86 -5.05
CA TRP A 11 -15.60 9.97 -4.14
C TRP A 11 -15.99 11.31 -4.80
N THR A 12 -15.53 11.57 -6.02
CA THR A 12 -15.88 12.79 -6.76
C THR A 12 -17.38 12.93 -6.98
N GLN A 13 -18.07 11.86 -7.37
CA GLN A 13 -19.54 11.85 -7.51
C GLN A 13 -20.23 12.24 -6.19
N ARG A 14 -19.78 11.67 -5.05
CA ARG A 14 -20.37 11.99 -3.74
C ARG A 14 -20.11 13.44 -3.32
N ALA A 15 -18.92 13.95 -3.61
CA ALA A 15 -18.55 15.35 -3.37
C ALA A 15 -19.41 16.32 -4.20
N ASN A 16 -19.74 15.93 -5.43
CA ASN A 16 -20.54 16.73 -6.37
C ASN A 16 -22.06 16.68 -6.11
N GLY A 17 -22.53 15.97 -5.09
CA GLY A 17 -23.96 15.92 -4.77
C GLY A 17 -24.67 14.62 -5.16
N GLU A 18 -24.00 13.67 -5.82
CA GLU A 18 -24.65 12.43 -6.26
C GLU A 18 -24.86 11.47 -5.08
N GLY A 19 -26.11 11.32 -4.63
CA GLY A 19 -26.48 10.40 -3.55
C GLY A 19 -26.26 10.95 -2.13
N PRO A 20 -26.36 10.10 -1.09
CA PRO A 20 -26.21 10.52 0.30
C PRO A 20 -24.86 11.19 0.55
N ALA A 21 -24.88 12.36 1.19
CA ALA A 21 -23.69 13.00 1.71
C ALA A 21 -23.15 12.15 2.87
N GLY A 22 -21.86 11.83 2.84
CA GLY A 22 -21.17 11.25 3.99
C GLY A 22 -20.40 12.34 4.73
N ASP A 23 -20.19 12.15 6.02
CA ASP A 23 -19.54 13.15 6.89
C ASP A 23 -18.06 13.41 6.56
N LEU A 24 -17.46 12.56 5.72
CA LEU A 24 -16.04 12.60 5.37
C LEU A 24 -15.73 13.57 4.22
N VAL A 25 -16.74 14.07 3.50
CA VAL A 25 -16.56 14.96 2.33
C VAL A 25 -17.58 16.10 2.43
N ALA A 26 -17.24 17.12 3.21
CA ALA A 26 -18.07 18.31 3.38
C ALA A 26 -18.21 19.05 2.03
N ARG A 27 -19.37 18.93 1.40
CA ARG A 27 -19.69 19.53 0.09
C ARG A 27 -19.58 21.04 0.13
N GLU A 28 -19.81 21.62 1.30
CA GLU A 28 -19.70 23.03 1.61
C GLU A 28 -18.25 23.55 1.48
N LEU A 29 -17.26 22.64 1.51
CA LEU A 29 -15.84 22.97 1.38
C LEU A 29 -15.24 22.59 0.03
N VAL A 30 -15.72 21.50 -0.59
CA VAL A 30 -15.06 20.90 -1.77
C VAL A 30 -16.01 20.67 -2.96
N GLY A 31 -17.27 21.12 -2.85
CA GLY A 31 -18.26 21.00 -3.91
C GLY A 31 -17.95 21.87 -5.13
N PRO A 32 -18.61 21.63 -6.27
CA PRO A 32 -18.36 22.34 -7.53
C PRO A 32 -18.72 23.83 -7.47
N ASP A 33 -19.67 24.20 -6.61
CA ASP A 33 -20.12 25.58 -6.44
C ASP A 33 -19.21 26.38 -5.48
N VAL A 34 -18.25 25.73 -4.84
CA VAL A 34 -17.29 26.36 -3.93
C VAL A 34 -16.10 26.87 -4.75
N PRO A 35 -15.71 28.15 -4.64
CA PRO A 35 -14.51 28.65 -5.31
C PRO A 35 -13.27 27.86 -4.90
N GLY A 36 -12.63 27.18 -5.86
CA GLY A 36 -11.47 26.31 -5.60
C GLY A 36 -11.82 24.93 -5.02
N GLY A 37 -13.10 24.59 -4.91
CA GLY A 37 -13.58 23.33 -4.33
C GLY A 37 -13.10 22.09 -5.09
N PRO A 38 -13.24 22.02 -6.43
CA PRO A 38 -12.74 20.89 -7.22
C PRO A 38 -11.23 20.67 -7.08
N GLU A 39 -10.44 21.73 -7.05
CA GLU A 39 -8.99 21.65 -6.84
C GLU A 39 -8.65 21.16 -5.43
N ALA A 40 -9.37 21.65 -4.41
CA ALA A 40 -9.22 21.20 -3.04
C ALA A 40 -9.59 19.70 -2.88
N LEU A 41 -10.65 19.24 -3.55
CA LEU A 41 -11.04 17.84 -3.58
C LEU A 41 -9.94 16.97 -4.19
N ALA A 42 -9.41 17.37 -5.35
CA ALA A 42 -8.35 16.63 -6.03
C ALA A 42 -7.08 16.56 -5.18
N ALA A 43 -6.71 17.66 -4.51
CA ALA A 43 -5.59 17.71 -3.60
C ALA A 43 -5.79 16.77 -2.40
N GLN A 44 -6.99 16.77 -1.79
CA GLN A 44 -7.33 15.88 -0.69
C GLN A 44 -7.32 14.40 -1.09
N GLN A 45 -7.86 14.07 -2.26
CA GLN A 45 -7.83 12.72 -2.82
C GLN A 45 -6.40 12.23 -3.03
N SER A 46 -5.56 13.07 -3.63
CA SER A 46 -4.14 12.77 -3.86
C SER A 46 -3.39 12.54 -2.55
N ALA A 47 -3.57 13.44 -1.57
CA ALA A 47 -2.96 13.32 -0.25
C ALA A 47 -3.40 12.05 0.47
N PHE A 48 -4.70 11.77 0.49
CA PHE A 48 -5.25 10.56 1.11
C PHE A 48 -4.71 9.29 0.47
N MET A 49 -4.69 9.21 -0.86
CA MET A 49 -4.19 8.01 -1.55
C MET A 49 -2.68 7.81 -1.34
N SER A 50 -1.91 8.91 -1.26
CA SER A 50 -0.48 8.86 -0.94
C SER A 50 -0.24 8.33 0.48
N GLU A 51 -0.98 8.84 1.47
CA GLU A 51 -0.89 8.38 2.85
C GLU A 51 -1.31 6.91 3.00
N LEU A 52 -2.47 6.56 2.42
CA LEU A 52 -2.97 5.19 2.41
C LEU A 52 -1.97 4.22 1.77
N PHE A 53 -1.34 4.60 0.66
CA PHE A 53 -0.32 3.77 0.03
C PHE A 53 0.87 3.54 0.96
N GLY A 54 1.36 4.61 1.61
CA GLY A 54 2.43 4.52 2.61
C GLY A 54 2.10 3.55 3.75
N ASP A 55 0.90 3.65 4.31
CA ASP A 55 0.43 2.77 5.38
C ASP A 55 0.32 1.30 4.92
N VAL A 56 -0.20 1.06 3.72
CA VAL A 56 -0.30 -0.27 3.13
C VAL A 56 1.09 -0.88 2.93
N VAL A 57 2.07 -0.10 2.47
CA VAL A 57 3.46 -0.54 2.29
C VAL A 57 4.08 -0.94 3.63
N SER A 58 3.95 -0.11 4.67
CA SER A 58 4.47 -0.42 6.00
C SER A 58 3.77 -1.64 6.62
N MET A 59 2.45 -1.74 6.48
CA MET A 59 1.69 -2.90 6.95
C MET A 59 2.10 -4.19 6.24
N ALA A 60 2.36 -4.13 4.92
CA ALA A 60 2.89 -5.28 4.17
C ALA A 60 4.24 -5.75 4.75
N GLY A 61 5.13 -4.82 5.09
CA GLY A 61 6.39 -5.13 5.77
C GLY A 61 6.18 -5.87 7.10
N ALA A 62 5.29 -5.36 7.96
CA ALA A 62 4.94 -6.00 9.22
C ALA A 62 4.33 -7.40 9.04
N VAL A 63 3.44 -7.56 8.05
CA VAL A 63 2.82 -8.85 7.71
C VAL A 63 3.86 -9.85 7.23
N ILE A 64 4.80 -9.46 6.37
CA ILE A 64 5.89 -10.35 5.93
C ILE A 64 6.68 -10.84 7.14
N ILE A 65 7.12 -9.94 8.03
CA ILE A 65 7.91 -10.31 9.21
C ILE A 65 7.13 -11.28 10.11
N ARG A 66 5.89 -10.94 10.49
CA ARG A 66 5.11 -11.76 11.42
C ARG A 66 4.66 -13.11 10.84
N ARG A 67 4.76 -13.31 9.52
CA ARG A 67 4.50 -14.59 8.85
C ARG A 67 5.73 -15.48 8.76
N LEU A 68 6.92 -14.94 9.02
CA LEU A 68 8.18 -15.70 8.98
C LEU A 68 8.71 -16.06 10.37
N VAL A 69 8.54 -15.17 11.35
CA VAL A 69 9.06 -15.38 12.73
C VAL A 69 7.98 -15.39 13.81
N GLY A 70 6.72 -15.19 13.43
CA GLY A 70 5.58 -15.20 14.36
C GLY A 70 5.00 -16.61 14.57
N ILE A 71 3.94 -16.76 15.36
CA ILE A 71 3.37 -18.09 15.67
C ILE A 71 2.70 -18.74 14.44
N ALA A 72 2.09 -17.93 13.57
CA ALA A 72 1.33 -18.42 12.42
C ALA A 72 2.08 -18.13 11.11
N HIS A 73 2.83 -19.16 10.68
CA HIS A 73 3.65 -19.20 9.49
C HIS A 73 2.82 -19.33 8.20
N THR A 74 3.51 -19.35 7.06
CA THR A 74 2.94 -19.56 5.73
C THR A 74 3.55 -20.80 5.08
N ALA A 75 2.70 -21.63 4.48
CA ALA A 75 3.12 -22.83 3.75
C ALA A 75 4.15 -22.52 2.64
N ASP A 76 4.11 -21.33 2.05
CA ASP A 76 5.06 -20.87 1.04
C ASP A 76 6.54 -21.03 1.46
N MET A 77 6.84 -20.90 2.76
CA MET A 77 8.18 -21.15 3.30
C MET A 77 8.28 -22.53 3.92
N ASP A 78 7.31 -22.93 4.75
CA ASP A 78 7.37 -24.20 5.51
C ASP A 78 7.39 -25.46 4.61
N THR A 79 6.90 -25.36 3.36
CA THR A 79 6.90 -26.49 2.41
C THR A 79 8.20 -26.65 1.63
N ILE A 80 9.13 -25.71 1.73
CA ILE A 80 10.45 -25.82 1.11
C ILE A 80 11.26 -26.87 1.88
N SER A 81 11.50 -28.03 1.26
CA SER A 81 12.18 -29.16 1.92
C SER A 81 13.69 -28.99 2.09
N ASP A 82 14.34 -28.22 1.22
CA ASP A 82 15.75 -27.87 1.35
C ASP A 82 15.92 -26.74 2.38
N ASP A 83 16.53 -27.06 3.50
CA ASP A 83 16.72 -26.14 4.63
C ASP A 83 17.59 -24.92 4.27
N GLU A 84 18.60 -25.10 3.42
CA GLU A 84 19.47 -23.99 2.98
C GLU A 84 18.69 -23.04 2.06
N ALA A 85 17.92 -23.61 1.12
CA ALA A 85 17.06 -22.84 0.22
C ALA A 85 15.96 -22.09 1.00
N ARG A 86 15.33 -22.74 1.98
CA ARG A 86 14.31 -22.13 2.85
C ARG A 86 14.89 -20.96 3.62
N THR A 87 16.03 -21.17 4.29
CA THR A 87 16.73 -20.13 5.05
C THR A 87 17.12 -18.95 4.18
N ALA A 88 17.58 -19.19 2.95
CA ALA A 88 17.91 -18.12 2.01
C ALA A 88 16.67 -17.29 1.62
N CYS A 89 15.55 -17.94 1.32
CA CYS A 89 14.27 -17.29 1.02
C CYS A 89 13.76 -16.45 2.20
N GLU A 90 13.72 -17.02 3.40
CA GLU A 90 13.25 -16.35 4.61
C GLU A 90 14.10 -15.12 4.92
N ARG A 91 15.43 -15.23 4.84
CA ARG A 91 16.35 -14.12 5.07
C ARG A 91 16.15 -12.97 4.09
N ARG A 92 15.96 -13.27 2.80
CA ARG A 92 15.67 -12.26 1.76
C ARG A 92 14.31 -11.58 2.02
N ALA A 93 13.29 -12.37 2.36
CA ALA A 93 11.96 -11.86 2.66
C ALA A 93 11.92 -11.02 3.95
N LEU A 94 12.65 -11.40 5.00
CA LEU A 94 12.77 -10.62 6.24
C LEU A 94 13.44 -9.27 6.00
N ARG A 95 14.53 -9.23 5.22
CA ARG A 95 15.18 -7.96 4.85
C ARG A 95 14.26 -7.06 4.05
N PHE A 96 13.55 -7.61 3.07
CA PHE A 96 12.57 -6.86 2.30
C PHE A 96 11.42 -6.36 3.18
N GLY A 97 10.88 -7.21 4.05
CA GLY A 97 9.82 -6.83 5.00
C GLY A 97 10.26 -5.71 5.94
N ARG A 98 11.49 -5.76 6.45
CA ARG A 98 12.06 -4.67 7.27
C ARG A 98 12.21 -3.38 6.48
N HIS A 99 12.73 -3.45 5.25
CA HIS A 99 12.83 -2.29 4.35
C HIS A 99 11.46 -1.64 4.14
N LEU A 100 10.43 -2.42 3.80
CA LEU A 100 9.07 -1.88 3.63
C LEU A 100 8.52 -1.25 4.92
N LEU A 101 8.75 -1.89 6.06
CA LEU A 101 8.24 -1.42 7.35
C LEU A 101 8.89 -0.11 7.81
N VAL A 102 10.22 -0.02 7.71
CA VAL A 102 11.00 1.10 8.26
C VAL A 102 11.13 2.27 7.28
N ASP A 103 11.36 1.96 6.00
CA ASP A 103 11.72 2.95 4.98
C ASP A 103 10.72 3.02 3.83
N GLY A 104 9.89 1.99 3.65
CA GLY A 104 9.02 1.84 2.50
C GLY A 104 8.12 3.05 2.23
N ARG A 105 7.55 3.67 3.28
CA ARG A 105 6.73 4.89 3.15
C ARG A 105 7.48 6.08 2.53
N ARG A 106 8.79 6.20 2.80
CA ARG A 106 9.64 7.28 2.25
C ARG A 106 10.23 6.91 0.89
N THR A 107 10.47 5.63 0.66
CA THR A 107 11.16 5.14 -0.54
C THR A 107 10.22 4.84 -1.70
N HIS A 108 8.97 4.45 -1.43
CA HIS A 108 8.04 3.96 -2.44
C HIS A 108 6.85 4.90 -2.59
N GLN A 109 6.70 5.45 -3.79
CA GLN A 109 5.57 6.32 -4.15
C GLN A 109 4.48 5.57 -4.94
N ASP A 110 4.82 4.40 -5.50
CA ASP A 110 3.90 3.58 -6.25
C ASP A 110 4.21 2.08 -6.14
N ILE A 111 3.24 1.25 -6.53
CA ILE A 111 3.37 -0.21 -6.48
C ILE A 111 4.50 -0.73 -7.38
N ARG A 112 4.86 -0.02 -8.47
CA ARG A 112 5.92 -0.44 -9.38
C ARG A 112 7.27 -0.40 -8.68
N SER A 113 7.52 0.64 -7.89
CA SER A 113 8.75 0.78 -7.09
C SER A 113 8.88 -0.33 -6.04
N VAL A 114 7.77 -0.75 -5.42
CA VAL A 114 7.73 -1.88 -4.48
C VAL A 114 8.02 -3.20 -5.20
N VAL A 115 7.42 -3.43 -6.36
CA VAL A 115 7.67 -4.63 -7.19
C VAL A 115 9.14 -4.71 -7.62
N ALA A 116 9.73 -3.59 -8.04
CA ALA A 116 11.15 -3.54 -8.38
C ALA A 116 12.04 -3.88 -7.18
N ALA A 117 11.73 -3.35 -5.99
CA ALA A 117 12.44 -3.67 -4.76
C ALA A 117 12.29 -5.16 -4.38
N ALA A 118 11.11 -5.75 -4.54
CA ALA A 118 10.88 -7.17 -4.32
C ALA A 118 11.70 -8.05 -5.29
N GLN A 119 11.77 -7.67 -6.56
CA GLN A 119 12.59 -8.36 -7.56
C GLN A 119 14.09 -8.26 -7.25
N ALA A 120 14.56 -7.10 -6.79
CA ALA A 120 15.94 -6.92 -6.33
C ALA A 120 16.23 -7.79 -5.10
N ALA A 121 15.31 -7.81 -4.12
CA ALA A 121 15.40 -8.62 -2.92
C ALA A 121 15.55 -10.12 -3.21
N ARG A 122 14.86 -10.61 -4.25
CA ARG A 122 14.96 -12.02 -4.68
C ARG A 122 16.34 -12.39 -5.23
N LYS A 123 17.01 -11.45 -5.90
CA LYS A 123 18.30 -11.67 -6.58
C LYS A 123 19.50 -11.49 -5.64
N ALA A 124 19.35 -10.64 -4.61
CA ALA A 124 20.44 -10.32 -3.70
C ALA A 124 20.41 -11.19 -2.45
N ASP A 125 21.49 -11.93 -2.20
CA ASP A 125 21.79 -12.49 -0.87
C ASP A 125 22.23 -11.42 0.16
N GLY A 126 22.21 -10.15 -0.24
CA GLY A 126 22.63 -8.97 0.52
C GLY A 126 21.88 -7.74 0.06
N LEU A 127 20.66 -7.52 0.56
CA LEU A 127 20.11 -6.17 0.63
C LEU A 127 20.81 -5.44 1.79
N PRO A 128 21.21 -4.16 1.63
CA PRO A 128 21.68 -3.37 2.75
C PRO A 128 20.57 -3.28 3.81
N ALA A 129 20.97 -3.41 5.06
CA ALA A 129 20.12 -3.20 6.22
C ALA A 129 19.74 -1.72 6.36
#